data_AF-A0A842SQD6-F1
#
_entry.id   AF-A0A842SQD6-F1
#
_cell.length_a   1.000
_cell.length_b   1.000
_cell.length_c   1.000
_cell.angle_alpha   90.00
_cell.angle_beta   90.00
_cell.angle_gamma   90.00
#
_symmetry.space_group_name_H-M   'P 1'
#
loop_
_entity.id
_entity.type
_entity.pdbx_description
1 polymer ?
#
loop_
_entity_poly.entity_id
_entity_poly.type
_entity_poly.pdbx_seq_one_letter_code
_entity_poly.pdbx_strand_id
1 'polypeptide(L)'
;MTETMILTSAVIFLAALVHGIVGFGYAQVAMGLLPIFRDPGPASVVFTITAVLVNFGIFWSVRNSFRWKDWLFPAVGLLFGMPAGVF
;
A
#
# COMPACT_ATOMS: atom_id res chain seq x y z
N MET A 1 -20.05 -1.46 -14.36
CA MET A 1 -18.63 -1.06 -14.51
C MET A 1 -18.33 0.30 -13.87
N THR A 2 -19.12 1.34 -14.14
CA THR A 2 -18.89 2.69 -13.57
C THR A 2 -18.99 2.73 -12.03
N GLU A 3 -19.96 2.03 -11.45
CA GLU A 3 -20.16 1.97 -9.99
C GLU A 3 -18.95 1.37 -9.26
N THR A 4 -18.46 0.22 -9.71
CA THR A 4 -17.27 -0.44 -9.15
C THR A 4 -16.02 0.45 -9.22
N MET A 5 -15.88 1.26 -10.28
CA MET A 5 -14.78 2.23 -10.40
C MET A 5 -14.90 3.35 -9.38
N ILE A 6 -16.10 3.93 -9.20
CA ILE A 6 -16.35 4.97 -8.20
C ILE A 6 -16.07 4.45 -6.79
N LEU A 7 -16.59 3.26 -6.45
CA LEU A 7 -16.36 2.63 -5.15
C LEU A 7 -14.87 2.35 -4.91
N THR A 8 -14.16 1.90 -5.94
CA THR A 8 -12.72 1.66 -5.83
C THR A 8 -11.97 2.96 -5.58
N SER A 9 -12.25 4.02 -6.35
CA SER A 9 -11.62 5.33 -6.14
C SER A 9 -11.92 5.88 -4.74
N ALA A 10 -13.15 5.72 -4.24
CA ALA A 10 -13.53 6.12 -2.89
C ALA A 10 -12.75 5.35 -1.81
N VAL A 11 -12.60 4.03 -1.97
CA VAL A 11 -11.81 3.20 -1.04
C VAL A 11 -10.33 3.57 -1.08
N ILE A 12 -9.75 3.78 -2.26
CA ILE A 12 -8.34 4.19 -2.42
C ILE A 12 -8.11 5.57 -1.81
N PHE A 13 -9.04 6.51 -2.01
CA PHE A 13 -9.01 7.83 -1.39
C PHE A 13 -9.06 7.72 0.14
N LEU A 14 -10.01 6.95 0.68
CA LEU A 14 -10.14 6.72 2.12
C LEU A 14 -8.87 6.09 2.70
N ALA A 15 -8.32 5.08 2.03
CA ALA A 15 -7.08 4.43 2.44
C ALA A 15 -5.91 5.41 2.48
N ALA A 16 -5.76 6.26 1.44
CA ALA A 16 -4.72 7.29 1.39
C ALA A 16 -4.92 8.36 2.48
N LEU A 17 -6.16 8.78 2.74
CA LEU A 17 -6.50 9.74 3.78
C LEU A 17 -6.15 9.20 5.17
N VAL A 18 -6.59 7.99 5.50
CA VAL A 18 -6.26 7.32 6.77
C VAL A 18 -4.76 7.20 6.93
N HIS A 19 -4.07 6.78 5.88
CA HIS A 19 -2.62 6.64 5.89
C HIS A 19 -1.89 7.98 6.07
N GLY A 20 -2.41 9.07 5.48
CA GLY A 20 -1.85 10.42 5.67
C GLY A 20 -2.04 10.95 7.09
N ILE A 21 -3.15 10.61 7.76
CA ILE A 21 -3.42 11.02 9.15
C ILE A 21 -2.61 10.18 10.15
N VAL A 22 -2.58 8.86 9.95
CA VAL A 22 -2.06 7.90 10.94
C VAL A 22 -0.60 7.53 10.67
N GLY A 23 -0.12 7.64 9.44
CA GLY A 23 1.22 7.23 9.01
C GLY A 23 1.35 5.74 8.65
N PHE A 24 0.30 4.94 8.86
CA PHE A 24 0.16 3.55 8.43
C PHE A 24 -1.33 3.26 8.15
N GLY A 25 -1.72 2.06 7.71
CA GLY A 25 -3.16 1.75 7.51
C GLY A 25 -3.63 1.61 6.07
N TYR A 26 -2.84 2.03 5.08
CA TYR A 26 -3.24 2.01 3.67
C TYR A 26 -3.67 0.61 3.22
N ALA A 27 -2.82 -0.40 3.49
CA ALA A 27 -3.09 -1.80 3.17
C ALA A 27 -4.30 -2.36 3.91
N GLN A 28 -4.45 -2.03 5.19
CA GLN A 28 -5.55 -2.53 6.02
C GLN A 28 -6.90 -2.02 5.51
N VAL A 29 -6.99 -0.73 5.15
CA VAL A 29 -8.22 -0.15 4.60
C VAL A 29 -8.51 -0.67 3.19
N ALA A 30 -7.52 -0.64 2.29
CA ALA A 30 -7.74 -1.04 0.91
C ALA A 30 -8.04 -2.54 0.78
N MET A 31 -7.24 -3.42 1.40
CA MET A 31 -7.45 -4.87 1.34
C MET A 31 -8.62 -5.33 2.20
N GLY A 32 -9.04 -4.56 3.20
CA GLY A 32 -10.25 -4.85 3.97
C GLY A 32 -11.55 -4.53 3.21
N LEU A 33 -11.55 -3.45 2.41
CA LEU A 33 -12.77 -2.95 1.75
C LEU A 33 -12.93 -3.36 0.29
N LEU A 34 -11.85 -3.42 -0.50
CA LEU A 34 -11.94 -3.75 -1.93
C LEU A 34 -12.56 -5.14 -2.20
N PRO A 35 -12.23 -6.21 -1.45
CA PRO A 35 -12.79 -7.54 -1.70
C PRO A 35 -14.30 -7.66 -1.48
N ILE A 36 -14.95 -6.68 -0.85
CA ILE A 36 -16.41 -6.69 -0.59
C ILE A 36 -17.20 -6.60 -1.90
N PHE A 37 -16.64 -5.95 -2.92
CA PHE A 37 -17.34 -5.66 -4.18
C PHE A 37 -16.47 -5.87 -5.44
N ARG A 38 -15.25 -6.37 -5.29
CA ARG A 38 -14.30 -6.62 -6.40
C ARG A 38 -13.52 -7.90 -6.16
N ASP A 39 -13.26 -8.64 -7.23
CA ASP A 39 -12.42 -9.84 -7.16
C ASP A 39 -11.04 -9.56 -6.54
N PRO A 40 -10.53 -10.44 -5.66
CA PRO A 40 -9.26 -10.22 -4.95
C PRO A 40 -8.05 -10.03 -5.87
N GLY A 41 -8.01 -10.72 -7.01
CA GLY A 41 -6.89 -10.60 -7.97
C GLY A 41 -6.76 -9.20 -8.56
N PRO A 42 -7.78 -8.68 -9.28
CA PRO A 42 -7.78 -7.30 -9.77
C PRO A 42 -7.67 -6.25 -8.64
N ALA A 43 -8.28 -6.51 -7.48
CA ALA A 43 -8.19 -5.63 -6.32
C ALA A 43 -6.75 -5.49 -5.81
N SER A 44 -5.99 -6.60 -5.74
CA SER A 44 -4.59 -6.58 -5.31
C SER A 44 -3.71 -5.77 -6.25
N VAL A 45 -3.91 -5.91 -7.57
CA VAL A 45 -3.16 -5.14 -8.57
C VAL A 45 -3.37 -3.64 -8.40
N VAL A 46 -4.63 -3.18 -8.32
CA VAL A 46 -4.96 -1.76 -8.14
C VAL A 46 -4.35 -1.24 -6.85
N PHE A 47 -4.55 -1.96 -5.75
CA PHE A 47 -4.00 -1.63 -4.44
C PHE A 47 -2.47 -1.53 -4.44
N THR A 48 -1.76 -2.49 -5.04
CA THR A 48 -0.30 -2.52 -5.02
C THR A 48 0.28 -1.31 -5.75
N ILE A 49 -0.26 -0.96 -6.92
CA ILE A 49 0.21 0.18 -7.69
C ILE A 49 0.04 1.47 -6.87
N THR A 50 -1.14 1.68 -6.29
CA THR A 50 -1.43 2.90 -5.53
C THR A 50 -0.69 2.92 -4.19
N ALA A 51 -0.47 1.77 -3.55
CA ALA A 51 0.34 1.65 -2.33
C ALA A 51 1.79 2.08 -2.58
N VAL A 52 2.39 1.67 -3.70
CA VAL A 52 3.75 2.09 -4.07
C VAL A 52 3.83 3.61 -4.21
N LEU A 53 2.87 4.23 -4.88
CA LEU A 53 2.85 5.69 -5.07
C LEU A 53 2.70 6.44 -3.73
N VAL A 54 1.79 5.99 -2.86
CA VAL A 54 1.58 6.60 -1.54
C VAL A 54 2.84 6.48 -0.68
N ASN A 55 3.43 5.29 -0.59
CA ASN A 55 4.65 5.07 0.20
C ASN A 55 5.85 5.81 -0.39
N PHE A 56 5.96 5.89 -1.72
CA PHE A 56 6.99 6.68 -2.37
C PHE A 56 6.87 8.17 -2.04
N GLY A 57 5.66 8.73 -2.05
CA GLY A 57 5.42 10.12 -1.65
C GLY A 57 5.87 10.40 -0.21
N ILE A 58 5.59 9.47 0.71
CA ILE A 58 6.02 9.57 2.11
C ILE A 58 7.53 9.48 2.23
N PHE A 59 8.14 8.47 1.59
CA PHE A 59 9.59 8.33 1.54
C PHE A 59 10.25 9.60 1.00
N TRP A 60 9.71 10.16 -0.09
CA TRP A 60 10.22 11.39 -0.68
C TRP A 60 10.11 12.59 0.28
N SER A 61 9.04 12.69 1.06
CA SER A 61 8.88 13.73 2.09
C SER A 61 9.98 13.67 3.15
N VAL A 62 10.37 12.46 3.59
CA VAL A 62 11.35 12.27 4.67
C VAL A 62 12.76 11.91 4.19
N ARG A 63 13.02 11.95 2.87
CA ARG A 63 14.25 11.42 2.25
C ARG A 63 15.56 11.99 2.82
N ASN A 64 15.56 13.26 3.22
CA ASN A 64 16.74 13.92 3.77
C ASN A 64 17.07 13.45 5.20
N SER A 65 16.07 12.95 5.92
CA SER A 65 16.20 12.42 7.29
C SER A 65 16.32 10.89 7.30
N PHE A 66 16.28 10.25 6.13
CA PHE A 66 16.26 8.79 6.02
C PHE A 66 17.65 8.18 6.22
N ARG A 67 17.80 7.38 7.27
CA ARG A 67 19.07 6.72 7.63
C ARG A 67 19.20 5.37 6.94
N TRP A 68 19.69 5.37 5.70
CA TRP A 68 19.85 4.16 4.86
C TRP A 68 20.53 2.96 5.55
N LYS A 69 21.53 3.22 6.39
CA LYS A 69 22.28 2.16 7.11
C LYS A 69 21.39 1.35 8.05
N ASP A 70 20.38 1.97 8.65
CA ASP A 70 19.49 1.32 9.60
C ASP A 70 18.42 0.48 8.88
N TRP A 71 18.15 0.80 7.61
CA TRP A 71 17.08 0.18 6.81
C TRP A 71 17.56 -0.88 5.82
N LEU A 72 18.87 -1.00 5.58
CA LEU A 72 19.43 -1.98 4.65
C LEU A 72 19.12 -3.43 5.07
N PHE A 73 19.34 -3.78 6.34
CA PHE A 73 19.05 -5.13 6.85
C PHE A 73 17.55 -5.46 6.82
N PRO A 74 16.63 -4.59 7.29
CA PRO A 74 15.20 -4.79 7.10
C PRO A 74 14.79 -4.98 5.64
N ALA A 75 15.35 -4.18 4.71
CA ALA A 75 15.02 -4.29 3.29
C ALA A 75 15.48 -5.62 2.68
N VAL A 76 16.67 -6.10 3.05
CA VAL A 76 17.16 -7.44 2.67
C VAL A 76 16.24 -8.52 3.23
N GLY A 77 15.85 -8.41 4.51
CA GLY A 77 14.89 -9.32 5.14
C GLY A 77 13.55 -9.35 4.42
N LEU A 78 13.05 -8.20 3.96
CA LEU A 78 11.82 -8.12 3.16
C LEU A 78 11.99 -8.79 1.79
N LEU A 79 13.09 -8.51 1.09
CA LEU A 79 13.38 -9.02 -0.26
C LEU A 79 13.43 -10.55 -0.28
N PHE A 80 14.03 -11.18 0.72
CA PHE A 80 14.16 -12.64 0.81
C PHE A 80 13.01 -13.29 1.59
N GLY A 81 12.47 -12.61 2.61
CA GLY A 81 11.41 -13.12 3.45
C GLY A 81 10.05 -13.19 2.76
N MET A 82 9.70 -12.21 1.91
CA MET A 82 8.42 -12.26 1.17
C MET A 82 8.34 -13.48 0.23
N PRO A 83 9.33 -13.74 -0.65
CA PRO A 83 9.31 -14.95 -1.47
C PRO A 83 9.33 -16.23 -0.63
N ALA A 84 10.17 -16.30 0.40
CA ALA A 84 10.27 -17.50 1.23
C ALA A 84 9.02 -17.80 2.07
N GLY A 85 8.16 -16.81 2.31
CA GLY A 85 6.92 -16.98 3.09
C GLY A 85 5.66 -17.19 2.24
N VAL A 86 5.71 -16.93 0.94
CA VAL A 86 4.56 -17.06 0.02
C VAL A 86 4.60 -18.40 -0.75
N PHE A 87 5.74 -19.11 -0.75
CA PHE A 87 5.91 -20.44 -1.34
C PHE A 87 6.08 -21.53 -0.28
#